data_AF-A0A835DJU4-F1
#
_entry.id   AF-A0A835DJU4-F1
#
_cell.length_a   1.000
_cell.length_b   1.000
_cell.length_c   1.000
_cell.angle_alpha   90.00
_cell.angle_beta   90.00
_cell.angle_gamma   90.00
#
_symmetry.space_group_name_H-M   'P 1'
#
loop_
_entity.id
_entity.type
_entity.pdbx_description
1 polymer ?
#
loop_
_entity_poly.entity_id
_entity_poly.type
_entity_poly.pdbx_seq_one_letter_code
_entity_poly.pdbx_strand_id
1 'polypeptide(L)'
;MSKQTYRVCFCFRRKFKLAVAEAPAEIKIMFDSYSENGMMTVDHLHRFLIEVQGQDKATVEEAQAIIDNLKHLIFHRKGLNLESFFSYLFGDFNTPLSSSPEVHHDMTAPLSHYFIYTGHNSYLTGNQLSSDCSDVPIINALQRGVRVIELDMWPNSTKDSVDILHGRTLTTPVELIKCLRSIKDHAFSVSEYPVVITLEDHLTPDLQAKVAEMVTQTFGDMLFSPGSECLEEFPSPESLKKRVIISTKPPKEYLETKSIKEKEDDSKKANDSAEEGAWGNEVPELKAELEADDKKDPDVEENNQDEEDLHDDHKSQQNAAPEYKHLIAIHAGKQKGGLKDWLRVDPNKVRRLSLSEQELEKAVITHGTDIVRFTQRNILRVYPKGTRFDSSNYNPLIGWMHGAQMVAFNMQGYGRSLWLMHGMFKANGGCGYVKKPDFLLKINPNNEVFNPKAKLPVKKNLRVTVYMGDGWYYDFPHTHFDAFSPPDFYTRVGIAGVPADSVMKKTKAIEDNWIPSWNEEFEFPLTVPELALLRIEVHEYDMSEKDDFGGQTCLPVSELRTGIRAVPLYSRKGEKYKSVRLLMRFEFV
;
A
#
# COMPACT_ATOMS: atom_id res chain seq x y z
N MET A 1 17.28 -5.94 -40.49
CA MET A 1 17.57 -5.71 -39.06
C MET A 1 18.29 -4.38 -38.91
N SER A 2 17.77 -3.48 -38.07
CA SER A 2 18.45 -2.22 -37.75
C SER A 2 19.73 -2.48 -36.95
N LYS A 3 20.80 -1.72 -37.18
CA LYS A 3 22.05 -1.80 -36.41
C LYS A 3 22.11 -0.64 -35.45
N GLN A 4 22.25 -0.91 -34.15
CA GLN A 4 22.54 0.10 -33.15
C GLN A 4 24.04 0.40 -33.15
N THR A 5 24.40 1.67 -32.95
CA THR A 5 25.81 2.09 -32.93
C THR A 5 26.06 2.91 -31.67
N TYR A 6 26.98 2.44 -30.84
CA TYR A 6 27.40 3.10 -29.61
C TYR A 6 28.78 3.71 -29.80
N ARG A 7 29.00 4.93 -29.32
CA ARG A 7 30.30 5.61 -29.41
C ARG A 7 31.13 5.29 -28.18
N VAL A 8 32.26 4.63 -28.38
CA VAL A 8 33.24 4.35 -27.34
C VAL A 8 34.43 5.27 -27.59
N CYS A 9 34.58 6.31 -26.78
CA CYS A 9 35.54 7.40 -27.00
C CYS A 9 35.35 8.12 -28.36
N PHE A 10 36.22 9.09 -28.68
CA PHE A 10 36.07 9.96 -29.86
C PHE A 10 36.14 9.24 -31.22
N CYS A 11 36.73 8.03 -31.28
CA CYS A 11 37.06 7.37 -32.55
C CYS A 11 36.47 5.97 -32.73
N PHE A 12 35.99 5.28 -31.67
CA PHE A 12 35.51 3.90 -31.79
C PHE A 12 34.00 3.82 -31.74
N ARG A 13 33.45 2.91 -32.55
CA ARG A 13 32.01 2.66 -32.62
C ARG A 13 31.75 1.16 -32.49
N ARG A 14 31.05 0.75 -31.44
CA ARG A 14 30.52 -0.61 -31.31
C ARG A 14 29.19 -0.69 -32.06
N LYS A 15 28.93 -1.81 -32.74
CA LYS A 15 27.70 -2.02 -33.50
C LYS A 15 27.02 -3.31 -33.06
N PHE A 16 25.75 -3.20 -32.71
CA PHE A 16 24.92 -4.32 -32.26
C PHE A 16 23.73 -4.49 -33.19
N LYS A 17 23.23 -5.72 -33.31
CA LYS A 17 22.00 -5.99 -34.04
C LYS A 17 20.83 -5.75 -33.09
N LEU A 18 19.88 -4.92 -33.50
CA LEU A 18 18.61 -4.86 -32.80
C LEU A 18 17.79 -6.10 -33.16
N ALA A 19 17.60 -6.98 -32.19
CA ALA A 19 16.75 -8.16 -32.33
C ALA A 19 15.28 -7.74 -32.44
N VAL A 20 14.48 -8.60 -33.06
CA VAL A 20 13.01 -8.53 -32.99
C VAL A 20 12.59 -9.58 -31.97
N ALA A 21 11.61 -9.26 -31.12
CA ALA A 21 11.09 -10.22 -30.16
C ALA A 21 10.54 -11.45 -30.90
N GLU A 22 11.04 -12.63 -30.54
CA GLU A 22 10.54 -13.91 -31.03
C GLU A 22 9.98 -14.72 -29.86
N ALA A 23 8.98 -15.56 -30.15
CA ALA A 23 8.44 -16.49 -29.16
C ALA A 23 9.57 -17.37 -28.58
N PRO A 24 9.66 -17.54 -27.24
CA PRO A 24 10.58 -18.49 -26.62
C PRO A 24 10.35 -19.92 -27.12
N ALA A 25 11.39 -20.77 -27.12
CA ALA A 25 11.32 -22.13 -27.68
C ALA A 25 10.18 -22.97 -27.07
N GLU A 26 9.97 -22.90 -25.76
CA GLU A 26 8.87 -23.59 -25.08
C GLU A 26 7.49 -23.09 -25.55
N ILE A 27 7.35 -21.79 -25.84
CA ILE A 27 6.12 -21.22 -26.39
C ILE A 27 5.88 -21.70 -27.82
N LYS A 28 6.94 -21.86 -28.63
CA LYS A 28 6.83 -22.44 -29.99
C LYS A 28 6.33 -23.89 -29.91
N ILE A 29 6.95 -24.71 -29.06
CA ILE A 29 6.56 -26.12 -28.85
C ILE A 29 5.11 -26.23 -28.35
N MET A 30 4.72 -25.37 -27.41
CA MET A 30 3.34 -25.33 -26.92
C MET A 30 2.37 -24.89 -28.03
N PHE A 31 2.68 -23.85 -28.80
CA PHE A 31 1.83 -23.44 -29.92
C PHE A 31 1.60 -24.58 -30.91
N ASP A 32 2.64 -25.36 -31.21
CA ASP A 32 2.55 -26.50 -32.13
C ASP A 32 1.62 -27.62 -31.61
N SER A 33 1.48 -27.80 -30.28
CA SER A 33 0.55 -28.79 -29.71
C SER A 33 -0.92 -28.33 -29.66
N TYR A 34 -1.16 -27.04 -29.88
CA TYR A 34 -2.48 -26.42 -29.99
C TYR A 34 -2.70 -25.80 -31.38
N SER A 35 -2.01 -26.28 -32.42
CA SER A 35 -2.23 -25.81 -33.78
C SER A 35 -2.18 -26.95 -34.78
N GLU A 36 -2.83 -26.74 -35.93
CA GLU A 36 -2.76 -27.65 -37.06
C GLU A 36 -2.23 -26.86 -38.27
N ASN A 37 -1.22 -27.40 -38.93
CA ASN A 37 -0.54 -26.74 -40.06
C ASN A 37 -0.07 -25.30 -39.74
N GLY A 38 0.38 -25.07 -38.49
CA GLY A 38 0.86 -23.77 -38.02
C GLY A 38 -0.25 -22.74 -37.76
N MET A 39 -1.52 -23.17 -37.65
CA MET A 39 -2.67 -22.32 -37.38
C MET A 39 -3.46 -22.83 -36.16
N MET A 40 -3.67 -21.95 -35.19
CA MET A 40 -4.52 -22.16 -34.03
C MET A 40 -5.92 -21.63 -34.33
N THR A 41 -6.91 -22.52 -34.41
CA THR A 41 -8.32 -22.18 -34.60
C THR A 41 -8.92 -21.63 -33.31
N VAL A 42 -10.18 -21.20 -33.37
CA VAL A 42 -10.95 -20.76 -32.18
C VAL A 42 -11.04 -21.88 -31.15
N ASP A 43 -11.36 -23.10 -31.58
CA ASP A 43 -11.46 -24.27 -30.70
C ASP A 43 -10.10 -24.62 -30.07
N HIS A 44 -9.02 -24.50 -30.83
CA HIS A 44 -7.67 -24.70 -30.29
C HIS A 44 -7.30 -23.64 -29.25
N LEU A 45 -7.62 -22.37 -29.51
CA LEU A 45 -7.37 -21.29 -28.56
C LEU A 45 -8.24 -21.47 -27.31
N HIS A 46 -9.51 -21.83 -27.46
CA HIS A 46 -10.40 -22.13 -26.34
C HIS A 46 -9.84 -23.23 -25.45
N ARG A 47 -9.36 -24.33 -26.05
CA ARG A 47 -8.65 -25.40 -25.34
C ARG A 47 -7.38 -24.90 -24.63
N PHE A 48 -6.58 -24.05 -25.27
CA PHE A 48 -5.42 -23.41 -24.65
C PHE A 48 -5.79 -22.53 -23.44
N LEU A 49 -6.88 -21.76 -23.53
CA LEU A 49 -7.35 -20.93 -22.43
C LEU A 49 -7.72 -21.76 -21.20
N ILE A 50 -8.34 -22.92 -21.40
CA ILE A 50 -8.68 -23.84 -20.32
C ILE A 50 -7.41 -24.54 -19.79
N GLU A 51 -6.72 -25.28 -20.66
CA GLU A 51 -5.65 -26.22 -20.27
C GLU A 51 -4.35 -25.54 -19.81
N VAL A 52 -4.00 -24.39 -20.40
CA VAL A 52 -2.73 -23.70 -20.11
C VAL A 52 -2.95 -22.41 -19.31
N GLN A 53 -4.00 -21.65 -19.63
CA GLN A 53 -4.28 -20.39 -18.93
C GLN A 53 -5.10 -20.57 -17.64
N GLY A 54 -5.54 -21.80 -17.33
CA GLY A 54 -6.33 -22.10 -16.13
C GLY A 54 -7.68 -21.36 -16.09
N GLN A 55 -8.26 -21.09 -17.27
CA GLN A 55 -9.53 -20.37 -17.41
C GLN A 55 -10.67 -21.37 -17.61
N ASP A 56 -11.04 -22.11 -16.58
CA ASP A 56 -12.02 -23.22 -16.66
C ASP A 56 -13.40 -22.80 -17.19
N LYS A 57 -13.76 -21.51 -17.03
CA LYS A 57 -15.02 -20.93 -17.48
C LYS A 57 -14.90 -20.22 -18.84
N ALA A 58 -13.74 -20.29 -19.49
CA ALA A 58 -13.55 -19.65 -20.78
C ALA A 58 -14.57 -20.18 -21.78
N THR A 59 -15.13 -19.29 -22.58
CA THR A 59 -16.12 -19.58 -23.62
C THR A 59 -15.49 -19.55 -25.01
N VAL A 60 -16.15 -20.19 -25.97
CA VAL A 60 -15.71 -20.16 -27.37
C VAL A 60 -15.83 -18.74 -27.93
N GLU A 61 -16.84 -17.99 -27.47
CA GLU A 61 -17.06 -16.59 -27.81
C GLU A 61 -15.91 -15.68 -27.35
N GLU A 62 -15.38 -15.90 -26.13
CA GLU A 62 -14.20 -15.18 -25.64
C GLU A 62 -12.96 -15.51 -26.47
N ALA A 63 -12.74 -16.78 -26.82
CA ALA A 63 -11.65 -17.17 -27.71
C ALA A 63 -11.79 -16.51 -29.10
N GLN A 64 -13.01 -16.46 -29.65
CA GLN A 64 -13.29 -15.77 -30.91
C GLN A 64 -13.03 -14.26 -30.79
N ALA A 65 -13.41 -13.62 -29.68
CA ALA A 65 -13.17 -12.20 -29.44
C ALA A 65 -11.67 -11.87 -29.40
N ILE A 66 -10.84 -12.75 -28.82
CA ILE A 66 -9.38 -12.61 -28.84
C ILE A 66 -8.85 -12.63 -30.27
N ILE A 67 -9.26 -13.62 -31.07
CA ILE A 67 -8.86 -13.73 -32.48
C ILE A 67 -9.31 -12.50 -33.26
N ASP A 68 -10.52 -12.01 -33.00
CA ASP A 68 -11.11 -10.87 -33.66
C ASP A 68 -10.35 -9.57 -33.39
N ASN A 69 -9.90 -9.35 -32.16
CA ASN A 69 -9.08 -8.18 -31.79
C ASN A 69 -7.71 -8.17 -32.49
N LEU A 70 -7.23 -9.33 -32.94
CA LEU A 70 -5.94 -9.50 -33.62
C LEU A 70 -6.08 -9.49 -35.14
N LYS A 71 -7.29 -9.31 -35.70
CA LYS A 71 -7.55 -9.31 -37.15
C LYS A 71 -6.68 -8.34 -37.96
N HIS A 72 -6.22 -7.24 -37.35
CA HIS A 72 -5.29 -6.30 -38.02
C HIS A 72 -3.91 -6.92 -38.34
N LEU A 73 -3.51 -7.96 -37.61
CA LEU A 73 -2.28 -8.75 -37.83
C LEU A 73 -2.55 -9.98 -38.72
N ILE A 74 -3.82 -10.35 -38.90
CA ILE A 74 -4.26 -11.58 -39.54
C ILE A 74 -4.99 -11.24 -40.83
N PHE A 75 -4.27 -11.08 -41.94
CA PHE A 75 -4.87 -10.86 -43.28
C PHE A 75 -5.82 -12.01 -43.65
N HIS A 76 -7.13 -11.82 -43.43
CA HIS A 76 -8.24 -12.70 -43.85
C HIS A 76 -8.20 -14.17 -43.36
N ARG A 77 -7.46 -14.52 -42.30
CA ARG A 77 -7.40 -15.91 -41.78
C ARG A 77 -8.36 -16.13 -40.61
N LYS A 78 -8.90 -17.35 -40.48
CA LYS A 78 -9.83 -17.78 -39.43
C LYS A 78 -9.13 -18.30 -38.14
N GLY A 79 -7.92 -17.83 -37.83
CA GLY A 79 -7.14 -18.34 -36.69
C GLY A 79 -5.81 -17.60 -36.49
N LEU A 80 -5.08 -17.96 -35.44
CA LEU A 80 -3.79 -17.36 -35.06
C LEU A 80 -2.63 -18.19 -35.64
N ASN A 81 -1.67 -17.53 -36.29
CA ASN A 81 -0.34 -18.11 -36.48
C ASN A 81 0.52 -17.85 -35.24
N LEU A 82 1.74 -18.40 -35.20
CA LEU A 82 2.65 -18.23 -34.06
C LEU A 82 2.91 -16.76 -33.70
N GLU A 83 3.08 -15.89 -34.71
CA GLU A 83 3.34 -14.47 -34.51
C GLU A 83 2.16 -13.75 -33.84
N SER A 84 0.94 -13.96 -34.36
CA SER A 84 -0.27 -13.36 -33.80
C SER A 84 -0.60 -13.93 -32.41
N PHE A 85 -0.34 -15.22 -32.18
CA PHE A 85 -0.47 -15.83 -30.87
C PHE A 85 0.55 -15.30 -29.87
N PHE A 86 1.80 -15.11 -30.27
CA PHE A 86 2.81 -14.50 -29.43
C PHE A 86 2.48 -13.04 -29.10
N SER A 87 1.98 -12.28 -30.08
CA SER A 87 1.46 -10.92 -29.89
C SER A 87 0.30 -10.88 -28.88
N TYR A 88 -0.61 -11.86 -28.92
CA TYR A 88 -1.63 -12.05 -27.90
C TYR A 88 -1.02 -12.28 -26.51
N LEU A 89 -0.07 -13.21 -26.39
CA LEU A 89 0.53 -13.56 -25.10
C LEU A 89 1.23 -12.37 -24.43
N PHE A 90 1.89 -11.52 -25.22
CA PHE A 90 2.53 -10.28 -24.77
C PHE A 90 1.57 -9.07 -24.72
N GLY A 91 0.33 -9.22 -25.18
CA GLY A 91 -0.63 -8.14 -25.32
C GLY A 91 -1.26 -7.67 -24.00
N ASP A 92 -1.92 -6.51 -24.05
CA ASP A 92 -2.52 -5.87 -22.86
C ASP A 92 -3.74 -6.61 -22.30
N PHE A 93 -4.31 -7.56 -23.06
CA PHE A 93 -5.44 -8.39 -22.63
C PHE A 93 -5.03 -9.62 -21.82
N ASN A 94 -3.73 -9.95 -21.80
CA ASN A 94 -3.21 -11.14 -21.13
C ASN A 94 -2.50 -10.80 -19.79
N THR A 95 -3.11 -9.93 -18.99
CA THR A 95 -2.56 -9.45 -17.72
C THR A 95 -2.51 -10.52 -16.64
N PRO A 96 -1.56 -10.42 -15.67
CA PRO A 96 -1.44 -11.39 -14.58
C PRO A 96 -2.58 -11.34 -13.57
N LEU A 97 -3.33 -10.23 -13.53
CA LEU A 97 -4.52 -10.04 -12.71
C LEU A 97 -5.75 -9.98 -13.64
N SER A 98 -6.95 -10.19 -13.08
CA SER A 98 -8.21 -10.07 -13.82
C SER A 98 -8.35 -8.68 -14.46
N SER A 99 -8.76 -8.63 -15.73
CA SER A 99 -8.98 -7.39 -16.47
C SER A 99 -10.34 -6.75 -16.15
N SER A 100 -11.26 -7.50 -15.54
CA SER A 100 -12.51 -7.01 -14.97
C SER A 100 -12.31 -6.87 -13.46
N PRO A 101 -12.01 -5.66 -12.94
CA PRO A 101 -11.72 -5.42 -11.53
C PRO A 101 -13.04 -5.42 -10.73
N GLU A 102 -13.74 -6.55 -10.75
CA GLU A 102 -14.93 -6.73 -9.95
C GLU A 102 -14.54 -7.02 -8.51
N VAL A 103 -15.25 -6.35 -7.61
CA VAL A 103 -15.15 -6.61 -6.18
C VAL A 103 -15.81 -7.95 -5.91
N HIS A 104 -15.04 -8.88 -5.36
CA HIS A 104 -15.46 -10.28 -5.24
C HIS A 104 -15.28 -10.83 -3.82
N HIS A 105 -14.65 -10.09 -2.92
CA HIS A 105 -14.69 -10.41 -1.50
C HIS A 105 -16.09 -10.12 -0.96
N ASP A 106 -16.48 -10.82 0.11
CA ASP A 106 -17.67 -10.43 0.90
C ASP A 106 -17.42 -9.06 1.54
N MET A 107 -18.26 -8.08 1.17
CA MET A 107 -18.17 -6.69 1.62
C MET A 107 -19.20 -6.35 2.72
N THR A 108 -19.91 -7.36 3.24
CA THR A 108 -21.00 -7.20 4.23
C THR A 108 -20.55 -7.39 5.68
N ALA A 109 -19.31 -7.86 5.91
CA ALA A 109 -18.73 -7.94 7.25
C ALA A 109 -18.35 -6.55 7.82
N PRO A 110 -18.13 -6.40 9.14
CA PRO A 110 -17.72 -5.13 9.78
C PRO A 110 -16.41 -4.55 9.22
N LEU A 111 -16.25 -3.21 9.21
CA LEU A 111 -15.02 -2.54 8.73
C LEU A 111 -13.73 -3.09 9.37
N SER A 112 -13.76 -3.53 10.63
CA SER A 112 -12.61 -4.14 11.30
C SER A 112 -12.10 -5.41 10.62
N HIS A 113 -12.89 -6.04 9.74
CA HIS A 113 -12.55 -7.26 9.04
C HIS A 113 -11.78 -7.04 7.72
N TYR A 114 -11.44 -5.79 7.37
CA TYR A 114 -10.74 -5.47 6.12
C TYR A 114 -9.44 -4.74 6.41
N PHE A 115 -8.40 -5.06 5.62
CA PHE A 115 -7.31 -4.15 5.40
C PHE A 115 -7.80 -2.98 4.56
N ILE A 116 -7.42 -1.75 4.93
CA ILE A 116 -7.93 -0.52 4.33
C ILE A 116 -6.76 0.29 3.79
N TYR A 117 -6.84 0.68 2.53
CA TYR A 117 -5.76 1.42 1.88
C TYR A 117 -5.62 2.81 2.50
N THR A 118 -4.55 3.05 3.26
CA THR A 118 -4.45 4.19 4.19
C THR A 118 -3.26 5.10 3.88
N GLY A 119 -3.55 6.39 3.66
CA GLY A 119 -2.54 7.46 3.57
C GLY A 119 -2.15 8.01 4.94
N HIS A 120 -0.90 8.48 5.03
CA HIS A 120 -0.36 9.25 6.15
C HIS A 120 -0.03 10.66 5.68
N ASN A 121 -0.37 11.69 6.48
CA ASN A 121 -0.17 13.11 6.16
C ASN A 121 -0.49 13.43 4.69
N SER A 122 -1.73 13.10 4.30
CA SER A 122 -2.14 12.96 2.88
C SER A 122 -2.12 14.27 2.08
N TYR A 123 -1.87 15.39 2.75
CA TYR A 123 -1.78 16.73 2.20
C TYR A 123 -0.34 17.12 1.81
N LEU A 124 0.68 16.38 2.24
CA LEU A 124 2.08 16.73 1.95
C LEU A 124 2.46 16.42 0.50
N THR A 125 3.12 17.38 -0.15
CA THR A 125 3.64 17.24 -1.52
C THR A 125 5.03 16.58 -1.58
N GLY A 126 5.73 16.50 -0.45
CA GLY A 126 7.06 15.92 -0.36
C GLY A 126 7.45 15.52 1.06
N ASN A 127 8.57 16.07 1.55
CA ASN A 127 9.16 15.76 2.84
C ASN A 127 8.33 16.31 4.03
N GLN A 128 8.57 15.78 5.24
CA GLN A 128 7.80 16.13 6.44
C GLN A 128 8.17 17.49 7.05
N LEU A 129 9.26 18.15 6.65
CA LEU A 129 9.79 19.32 7.36
C LEU A 129 9.54 20.65 6.64
N SER A 130 9.57 20.66 5.31
CA SER A 130 9.61 21.90 4.53
C SER A 130 8.87 21.84 3.20
N SER A 131 8.20 20.72 2.87
CA SER A 131 7.41 20.65 1.64
C SER A 131 6.10 21.41 1.76
N ASP A 132 5.49 21.74 0.62
CA ASP A 132 4.20 22.41 0.60
C ASP A 132 3.06 21.45 0.95
N CYS A 133 1.98 21.98 1.53
CA CYS A 133 0.73 21.26 1.70
C CYS A 133 -0.23 21.60 0.54
N SER A 134 -0.98 20.59 0.07
CA SER A 134 -1.91 20.74 -1.04
C SER A 134 -3.02 19.69 -0.97
N ASP A 135 -4.11 19.95 -1.66
CA ASP A 135 -5.16 18.99 -1.94
C ASP A 135 -4.79 18.02 -3.08
N VAL A 136 -3.80 18.34 -3.91
CA VAL A 136 -3.38 17.50 -5.05
C VAL A 136 -2.92 16.09 -4.62
N PRO A 137 -2.07 15.91 -3.59
CA PRO A 137 -1.72 14.56 -3.11
C PRO A 137 -2.93 13.77 -2.60
N ILE A 138 -3.94 14.44 -2.04
CA ILE A 138 -5.21 13.81 -1.63
C ILE A 138 -5.96 13.27 -2.85
N ILE A 139 -6.10 14.10 -3.90
CA ILE A 139 -6.75 13.70 -5.16
C ILE A 139 -6.04 12.49 -5.75
N ASN A 140 -4.71 12.54 -5.84
CA ASN A 140 -3.89 11.45 -6.37
C ASN A 140 -4.03 10.16 -5.53
N ALA A 141 -4.10 10.27 -4.20
CA ALA A 141 -4.33 9.15 -3.31
C ALA A 141 -5.70 8.50 -3.57
N LEU A 142 -6.77 9.32 -3.64
CA LEU A 142 -8.13 8.83 -3.91
C LEU A 142 -8.24 8.16 -5.29
N GLN A 143 -7.64 8.73 -6.33
CA GLN A 143 -7.59 8.14 -7.68
C GLN A 143 -6.79 6.83 -7.75
N ARG A 144 -5.86 6.60 -6.81
CA ARG A 144 -5.18 5.30 -6.65
C ARG A 144 -5.98 4.28 -5.85
N GLY A 145 -7.14 4.66 -5.31
CA GLY A 145 -7.99 3.81 -4.50
C GLY A 145 -7.73 3.90 -2.99
N VAL A 146 -6.89 4.83 -2.51
CA VAL A 146 -6.72 5.08 -1.05
C VAL A 146 -8.06 5.46 -0.44
N ARG A 147 -8.41 4.85 0.71
CA ARG A 147 -9.71 4.99 1.40
C ARG A 147 -9.61 5.68 2.75
N VAL A 148 -8.41 5.92 3.27
CA VAL A 148 -8.21 6.70 4.50
C VAL A 148 -7.29 7.87 4.20
N ILE A 149 -7.79 9.09 4.44
CA ILE A 149 -7.10 10.36 4.21
C ILE A 149 -6.86 11.02 5.57
N GLU A 150 -5.64 11.44 5.83
CA GLU A 150 -5.26 12.15 7.05
C GLU A 150 -5.15 13.65 6.82
N LEU A 151 -5.70 14.43 7.75
CA LEU A 151 -5.66 15.89 7.78
C LEU A 151 -5.30 16.37 9.18
N ASP A 152 -4.23 17.16 9.26
CA ASP A 152 -3.75 17.74 10.52
C ASP A 152 -4.22 19.18 10.60
N MET A 153 -5.18 19.43 11.49
CA MET A 153 -5.89 20.69 11.57
C MET A 153 -5.26 21.61 12.61
N TRP A 154 -4.90 22.81 12.18
CA TRP A 154 -4.35 23.86 13.03
C TRP A 154 -5.09 25.17 12.83
N PRO A 155 -5.14 26.06 13.85
CA PRO A 155 -5.63 27.42 13.65
C PRO A 155 -4.77 28.15 12.62
N ASN A 156 -5.41 28.88 11.71
CA ASN A 156 -4.70 29.78 10.80
C ASN A 156 -4.01 30.94 11.57
N SER A 157 -3.20 31.74 10.87
CA SER A 157 -2.44 32.84 11.49
C SER A 157 -3.31 33.89 12.21
N THR A 158 -4.55 34.10 11.75
CA THR A 158 -5.54 35.01 12.35
C THR A 158 -6.41 34.35 13.42
N LYS A 159 -6.25 33.04 13.67
CA LYS A 159 -7.01 32.21 14.63
C LYS A 159 -8.54 32.23 14.44
N ASP A 160 -9.01 32.52 13.23
CA ASP A 160 -10.43 32.59 12.88
C ASP A 160 -10.84 31.52 11.87
N SER A 161 -9.89 30.76 11.31
CA SER A 161 -10.12 29.65 10.37
C SER A 161 -9.14 28.51 10.62
N VAL A 162 -9.24 27.46 9.79
CA VAL A 162 -8.48 26.22 9.94
C VAL A 162 -7.65 25.95 8.68
N ASP A 163 -6.35 25.75 8.92
CA ASP A 163 -5.39 25.31 7.93
C ASP A 163 -4.99 23.87 8.18
N ILE A 164 -4.56 23.20 7.10
CA ILE A 164 -3.93 21.89 7.12
C ILE A 164 -2.44 22.06 6.90
N LEU A 165 -1.65 21.60 7.87
CA LEU A 165 -0.19 21.59 7.81
C LEU A 165 0.41 20.58 8.78
N HIS A 166 1.69 20.24 8.59
CA HIS A 166 2.43 19.51 9.61
C HIS A 166 2.93 20.49 10.67
N GLY A 167 2.33 20.42 11.86
CA GLY A 167 2.58 21.36 12.95
C GLY A 167 4.04 21.41 13.40
N ARG A 168 4.48 22.57 13.89
CA ARG A 168 5.86 22.80 14.37
C ARG A 168 6.94 22.55 13.30
N THR A 169 6.60 22.64 12.02
CA THR A 169 7.53 22.52 10.88
C THR A 169 7.46 23.74 9.94
N LEU A 170 8.25 23.73 8.86
CA LEU A 170 8.29 24.78 7.84
C LEU A 170 7.38 24.49 6.64
N THR A 171 6.48 23.50 6.74
CA THR A 171 5.54 23.20 5.65
C THR A 171 4.56 24.35 5.43
N THR A 172 4.30 24.72 4.17
CA THR A 172 3.34 25.78 3.85
C THR A 172 1.89 25.24 3.94
N PRO A 173 0.96 25.96 4.60
CA PRO A 173 -0.39 25.45 4.85
C PRO A 173 -1.30 25.43 3.62
N VAL A 174 -2.37 24.63 3.69
CA VAL A 174 -3.51 24.66 2.76
C VAL A 174 -4.83 24.75 3.52
N GLU A 175 -5.77 25.56 3.05
CA GLU A 175 -7.07 25.75 3.73
C GLU A 175 -7.85 24.42 3.83
N LEU A 176 -8.42 24.12 5.01
CA LEU A 176 -9.22 22.91 5.24
C LEU A 176 -10.34 22.73 4.20
N ILE A 177 -11.07 23.81 3.88
CA ILE A 177 -12.20 23.75 2.96
C ILE A 177 -11.80 23.28 1.56
N LYS A 178 -10.56 23.59 1.13
CA LYS A 178 -10.02 23.14 -0.16
C LYS A 178 -9.84 21.62 -0.15
N CYS A 179 -9.23 21.07 0.90
CA CYS A 179 -9.07 19.63 1.09
C CYS A 179 -10.43 18.90 1.14
N LEU A 180 -11.40 19.43 1.91
CA LEU A 180 -12.73 18.81 2.03
C LEU A 180 -13.47 18.76 0.68
N ARG A 181 -13.41 19.82 -0.12
CA ARG A 181 -14.00 19.86 -1.47
C ARG A 181 -13.35 18.84 -2.40
N SER A 182 -12.02 18.77 -2.42
CA SER A 182 -11.30 17.79 -3.24
C SER A 182 -11.59 16.35 -2.79
N ILE A 183 -11.78 16.09 -1.49
CA ILE A 183 -12.26 14.79 -1.02
C ILE A 183 -13.67 14.52 -1.54
N LYS A 184 -14.61 15.47 -1.42
CA LYS A 184 -15.99 15.31 -1.90
C LYS A 184 -16.04 14.92 -3.38
N ASP A 185 -15.26 15.61 -4.21
CA ASP A 185 -15.30 15.46 -5.67
C ASP A 185 -14.64 14.14 -6.13
N HIS A 186 -13.69 13.62 -5.37
CA HIS A 186 -12.87 12.46 -5.78
C HIS A 186 -13.07 11.20 -4.95
N ALA A 187 -13.76 11.29 -3.80
CA ALA A 187 -13.92 10.19 -2.83
C ALA A 187 -14.32 8.90 -3.51
N PHE A 188 -15.31 8.95 -4.43
CA PHE A 188 -15.91 7.75 -5.03
C PHE A 188 -15.60 7.59 -6.53
N SER A 189 -14.54 8.23 -7.02
CA SER A 189 -14.18 8.25 -8.44
C SER A 189 -13.72 6.89 -8.98
N VAL A 190 -13.07 6.07 -8.16
CA VAL A 190 -12.53 4.75 -8.54
C VAL A 190 -13.04 3.59 -7.67
N SER A 191 -13.80 3.90 -6.62
CA SER A 191 -14.36 2.91 -5.68
C SER A 191 -15.61 3.49 -5.02
N GLU A 192 -16.69 2.72 -4.94
CA GLU A 192 -17.92 3.15 -4.25
C GLU A 192 -17.85 2.98 -2.72
N TYR A 193 -16.83 2.30 -2.21
CA TYR A 193 -16.70 2.00 -0.78
C TYR A 193 -16.26 3.23 0.04
N PRO A 194 -16.59 3.25 1.34
CA PRO A 194 -16.45 4.45 2.17
C PRO A 194 -15.04 5.03 2.20
N VAL A 195 -14.97 6.36 2.39
CA VAL A 195 -13.73 7.08 2.68
C VAL A 195 -13.72 7.49 4.16
N VAL A 196 -12.65 7.18 4.87
CA VAL A 196 -12.43 7.64 6.24
C VAL A 196 -11.50 8.85 6.22
N ILE A 197 -11.89 9.94 6.87
CA ILE A 197 -11.04 11.09 7.12
C ILE A 197 -10.56 10.99 8.57
N THR A 198 -9.26 10.85 8.76
CA THR A 198 -8.65 10.89 10.08
C THR A 198 -8.19 12.30 10.38
N LEU A 199 -8.78 12.92 11.40
CA LEU A 199 -8.44 14.29 11.80
C LEU A 199 -7.48 14.26 12.98
N GLU A 200 -6.32 14.87 12.83
CA GLU A 200 -5.47 15.25 13.95
C GLU A 200 -5.84 16.69 14.36
N ASP A 201 -6.39 16.82 15.56
CA ASP A 201 -7.10 18.02 16.00
C ASP A 201 -6.28 18.82 17.03
N HIS A 202 -5.82 20.01 16.60
CA HIS A 202 -5.10 20.99 17.42
C HIS A 202 -5.91 22.28 17.63
N LEU A 203 -7.24 22.19 17.55
CA LEU A 203 -8.15 23.33 17.50
C LEU A 203 -8.75 23.68 18.87
N THR A 204 -9.18 24.94 19.02
CA THR A 204 -10.05 25.39 20.12
C THR A 204 -11.50 24.93 19.90
N PRO A 205 -12.35 24.89 20.94
CA PRO A 205 -13.76 24.49 20.81
C PRO A 205 -14.55 25.29 19.75
N ASP A 206 -14.31 26.60 19.63
CA ASP A 206 -14.98 27.44 18.62
C ASP A 206 -14.57 27.06 17.19
N LEU A 207 -13.29 26.74 16.99
CA LEU A 207 -12.80 26.25 15.70
C LEU A 207 -13.28 24.83 15.41
N GLN A 208 -13.41 23.97 16.42
CA GLN A 208 -14.04 22.64 16.27
C GLN A 208 -15.50 22.75 15.81
N ALA A 209 -16.27 23.68 16.37
CA ALA A 209 -17.63 23.95 15.92
C ALA A 209 -17.67 24.42 14.45
N LYS A 210 -16.73 25.29 14.06
CA LYS A 210 -16.57 25.73 12.67
C LYS A 210 -16.18 24.57 11.74
N VAL A 211 -15.29 23.68 12.15
CA VAL A 211 -14.99 22.44 11.40
C VAL A 211 -16.23 21.58 11.26
N ALA A 212 -17.02 21.44 12.32
CA ALA A 212 -18.23 20.64 12.27
C ALA A 212 -19.23 21.18 11.24
N GLU A 213 -19.40 22.50 11.20
CA GLU A 213 -20.18 23.18 10.17
C GLU A 213 -19.61 22.94 8.76
N MET A 214 -18.31 23.17 8.55
CA MET A 214 -17.65 22.99 7.26
C MET A 214 -17.78 21.56 6.73
N VAL A 215 -17.56 20.55 7.57
CA VAL A 215 -17.67 19.13 7.23
C VAL A 215 -19.12 18.78 6.88
N THR A 216 -20.08 19.21 7.70
CA THR A 216 -21.51 18.94 7.48
C THR A 216 -22.02 19.59 6.19
N GLN A 217 -21.68 20.86 5.94
CA GLN A 217 -22.06 21.58 4.72
C GLN A 217 -21.39 20.99 3.47
N THR A 218 -20.13 20.57 3.58
CA THR A 218 -19.40 20.05 2.43
C THR A 218 -19.94 18.69 2.00
N PHE A 219 -20.07 17.74 2.94
CA PHE A 219 -20.44 16.37 2.61
C PHE A 219 -21.95 16.14 2.59
N GLY A 220 -22.75 16.88 3.36
CA GLY A 220 -24.21 16.71 3.42
C GLY A 220 -24.59 15.24 3.63
N ASP A 221 -25.41 14.69 2.75
CA ASP A 221 -25.85 13.29 2.80
C ASP A 221 -24.71 12.28 2.58
N MET A 222 -23.53 12.68 2.10
CA MET A 222 -22.38 11.77 2.03
C MET A 222 -21.82 11.48 3.41
N LEU A 223 -22.03 12.36 4.40
CA LEU A 223 -21.47 12.17 5.73
C LEU A 223 -22.20 11.04 6.49
N PHE A 224 -21.45 10.10 7.03
CA PHE A 224 -21.96 9.15 8.01
C PHE A 224 -21.65 9.64 9.43
N SER A 225 -22.72 9.82 10.21
CA SER A 225 -22.66 10.11 11.64
C SER A 225 -23.47 9.06 12.39
N PRO A 226 -22.90 8.41 13.43
CA PRO A 226 -23.63 7.44 14.25
C PRO A 226 -24.53 8.11 15.30
N GLY A 227 -24.58 9.44 15.37
CA GLY A 227 -25.27 10.17 16.44
C GLY A 227 -24.43 10.25 17.72
N SER A 228 -25.08 10.20 18.89
CA SER A 228 -24.45 10.37 20.21
C SER A 228 -23.98 9.07 20.87
N GLU A 229 -24.31 7.92 20.31
CA GLU A 229 -23.98 6.60 20.87
C GLU A 229 -22.68 6.04 20.29
N CYS A 230 -21.89 5.38 21.14
CA CYS A 230 -20.73 4.63 20.67
C CYS A 230 -21.21 3.36 19.97
N LEU A 231 -20.64 3.06 18.80
CA LEU A 231 -20.95 1.84 18.07
C LEU A 231 -20.49 0.60 18.86
N GLU A 232 -21.37 -0.40 18.97
CA GLU A 232 -21.01 -1.72 19.51
C GLU A 232 -20.17 -2.52 18.51
N GLU A 233 -20.39 -2.30 17.21
CA GLU A 233 -19.70 -2.91 16.09
C GLU A 233 -19.62 -1.93 14.92
N PHE A 234 -18.57 -1.99 14.10
CA PHE A 234 -18.48 -1.15 12.91
C PHE A 234 -19.46 -1.62 11.83
N PRO A 235 -20.15 -0.70 11.12
CA PRO A 235 -20.91 -1.07 9.93
C PRO A 235 -19.99 -1.65 8.84
N SER A 236 -20.59 -2.26 7.83
CA SER A 236 -19.85 -2.89 6.73
C SER A 236 -19.50 -1.90 5.62
N PRO A 237 -18.42 -2.15 4.85
CA PRO A 237 -18.15 -1.37 3.64
C PRO A 237 -19.36 -1.28 2.71
N GLU A 238 -20.11 -2.37 2.55
CA GLU A 238 -21.32 -2.41 1.72
C GLU A 238 -22.40 -1.43 2.19
N SER A 239 -22.72 -1.44 3.50
CA SER A 239 -23.72 -0.54 4.10
C SER A 239 -23.32 0.94 4.07
N LEU A 240 -22.02 1.21 3.92
CA LEU A 240 -21.42 2.54 3.93
C LEU A 240 -20.97 3.00 2.54
N LYS A 241 -21.45 2.35 1.46
CA LYS A 241 -21.17 2.79 0.10
C LYS A 241 -21.53 4.27 -0.07
N LYS A 242 -20.62 5.01 -0.70
CA LYS A 242 -20.70 6.45 -0.97
C LYS A 242 -20.80 7.31 0.30
N ARG A 243 -20.33 6.80 1.44
CA ARG A 243 -20.26 7.54 2.71
C ARG A 243 -18.84 7.98 3.07
N VAL A 244 -18.75 9.16 3.68
CA VAL A 244 -17.55 9.74 4.28
C VAL A 244 -17.67 9.63 5.80
N ILE A 245 -16.61 9.16 6.45
CA ILE A 245 -16.59 8.78 7.87
C ILE A 245 -15.51 9.60 8.58
N ILE A 246 -15.83 10.25 9.70
CA ILE A 246 -14.82 10.97 10.49
C ILE A 246 -14.26 10.07 11.59
N SER A 247 -12.92 10.05 11.71
CA SER A 247 -12.20 9.38 12.78
C SER A 247 -11.27 10.35 13.49
N THR A 248 -11.51 10.59 14.78
CA THR A 248 -10.64 11.44 15.60
C THR A 248 -10.80 11.13 17.09
N LYS A 249 -10.00 11.79 17.94
CA LYS A 249 -10.16 11.73 19.39
C LYS A 249 -11.39 12.56 19.77
N PRO A 250 -12.32 12.04 20.58
CA PRO A 250 -13.41 12.86 21.11
C PRO A 250 -12.85 14.06 21.90
N PRO A 251 -13.51 15.23 21.86
CA PRO A 251 -13.16 16.36 22.72
C PRO A 251 -13.10 15.92 24.19
N LYS A 252 -12.14 16.46 24.96
CA LYS A 252 -12.09 16.22 26.41
C LYS A 252 -13.40 16.76 27.01
N GLU A 253 -14.26 15.87 27.50
CA GLU A 253 -15.43 16.29 28.30
C GLU A 253 -14.90 16.92 29.59
N TYR A 254 -14.95 18.25 29.69
CA TYR A 254 -14.92 18.91 30.99
C TYR A 254 -16.24 18.57 31.68
N LEU A 255 -16.26 17.44 32.37
CA LEU A 255 -17.36 17.11 33.27
C LEU A 255 -17.37 18.15 34.38
N GLU A 256 -18.43 18.96 34.39
CA GLU A 256 -19.03 19.54 35.59
C GLU A 256 -19.23 18.46 36.65
N THR A 257 -18.16 18.11 37.37
CA THR A 257 -18.25 17.30 38.57
C THR A 257 -17.37 17.95 39.63
N LYS A 258 -18.07 18.56 40.58
CA LYS A 258 -17.60 19.16 41.85
C LYS A 258 -17.23 20.64 41.81
N SER A 259 -18.23 21.48 41.57
CA SER A 259 -18.46 22.55 42.56
C SER A 259 -18.67 21.89 43.93
N ILE A 260 -18.00 22.41 44.96
CA ILE A 260 -17.74 21.80 46.28
C ILE A 260 -16.48 20.91 46.32
N LYS A 261 -15.31 21.56 46.25
CA LYS A 261 -14.42 21.69 47.42
C LYS A 261 -13.33 22.71 47.12
N GLU A 262 -13.52 23.89 47.68
CA GLU A 262 -12.49 24.89 47.86
C GLU A 262 -11.38 24.37 48.79
N LYS A 263 -10.15 24.75 48.41
CA LYS A 263 -9.02 25.26 49.23
C LYS A 263 -7.93 24.31 49.73
N GLU A 264 -6.73 24.90 49.66
CA GLU A 264 -5.40 24.59 50.24
C GLU A 264 -4.54 23.61 49.42
N ASP A 265 -3.28 23.91 49.05
CA ASP A 265 -2.37 25.00 49.46
C ASP A 265 -1.22 25.14 48.43
N ASP A 266 -0.63 26.34 48.40
CA ASP A 266 0.52 26.78 47.62
C ASP A 266 1.82 26.05 48.01
N SER A 267 2.77 25.87 47.08
CA SER A 267 4.09 26.55 47.15
C SER A 267 5.25 25.89 46.37
N LYS A 268 5.95 26.78 45.64
CA LYS A 268 7.40 26.93 45.44
C LYS A 268 8.10 26.41 44.17
N LYS A 269 8.64 27.44 43.49
CA LYS A 269 9.53 27.56 42.32
C LYS A 269 10.98 27.08 42.52
N ALA A 270 11.66 27.01 41.36
CA ALA A 270 13.09 27.28 41.04
C ALA A 270 13.98 26.02 40.93
N ASN A 271 14.91 25.89 39.97
CA ASN A 271 15.66 26.89 39.22
C ASN A 271 16.34 26.31 37.95
N ASP A 272 16.72 27.21 37.04
CA ASP A 272 17.37 27.06 35.72
C ASP A 272 18.79 26.42 35.69
N SER A 273 19.19 25.88 34.53
CA SER A 273 20.30 26.38 33.64
C SER A 273 20.75 25.30 32.64
N ALA A 274 20.62 25.52 31.32
CA ALA A 274 21.69 25.81 30.32
C ALA A 274 22.77 24.71 30.17
N GLU A 275 23.24 24.24 28.99
CA GLU A 275 23.41 24.87 27.68
C GLU A 275 23.75 23.79 26.60
N GLU A 276 23.85 24.24 25.36
CA GLU A 276 23.86 23.56 24.05
C GLU A 276 24.99 22.56 23.70
N GLY A 277 24.77 21.76 22.65
CA GLY A 277 25.85 21.04 21.96
C GLY A 277 25.48 20.15 20.76
N ALA A 278 25.38 20.77 19.58
CA ALA A 278 25.88 20.33 18.26
C ALA A 278 25.53 18.97 17.61
N TRP A 279 25.11 19.08 16.36
CA TRP A 279 24.79 18.07 15.35
C TRP A 279 26.04 17.36 14.80
N GLY A 280 25.93 16.05 14.55
CA GLY A 280 26.63 15.37 13.44
C GLY A 280 27.53 14.20 13.82
N ASN A 281 27.17 13.00 13.37
CA ASN A 281 28.03 12.19 12.48
C ASN A 281 27.25 11.02 11.87
N GLU A 282 27.54 10.77 10.59
CA GLU A 282 26.95 9.74 9.73
C GLU A 282 27.52 8.32 9.97
N VAL A 283 26.76 7.37 9.42
CA VAL A 283 26.71 5.89 9.50
C VAL A 283 28.02 5.16 9.09
N PRO A 284 28.17 3.85 9.40
CA PRO A 284 27.87 2.85 8.34
C PRO A 284 27.19 1.53 8.78
N GLU A 285 26.51 0.91 7.81
CA GLU A 285 25.81 -0.39 7.84
C GLU A 285 26.74 -1.61 8.07
N LEU A 286 26.25 -2.68 8.72
CA LEU A 286 26.08 -4.06 8.16
C LEU A 286 25.98 -5.18 9.23
N LYS A 287 24.94 -6.02 9.04
CA LYS A 287 24.82 -7.50 9.22
C LYS A 287 25.25 -8.21 10.53
N ALA A 288 24.22 -8.79 11.16
CA ALA A 288 24.05 -10.16 11.69
C ALA A 288 25.22 -10.89 12.38
N GLU A 289 25.07 -11.22 13.67
CA GLU A 289 24.76 -12.57 14.18
C GLU A 289 24.52 -12.56 15.71
N LEU A 290 23.84 -13.59 16.19
CA LEU A 290 23.35 -13.79 17.56
C LEU A 290 24.50 -14.06 18.54
N GLU A 291 24.43 -13.47 19.74
CA GLU A 291 24.59 -14.19 21.02
C GLU A 291 24.17 -13.29 22.19
N ALA A 292 23.53 -13.90 23.18
CA ALA A 292 22.98 -13.25 24.35
C ALA A 292 24.08 -12.91 25.34
N ASP A 293 24.12 -11.66 25.82
CA ASP A 293 24.51 -11.41 27.20
C ASP A 293 23.91 -10.10 27.74
N ASP A 294 23.59 -10.18 29.02
CA ASP A 294 22.68 -9.34 29.80
C ASP A 294 23.41 -8.10 30.32
N LYS A 295 23.14 -6.91 29.76
CA LYS A 295 23.52 -5.62 30.38
C LYS A 295 22.42 -4.58 30.19
N LYS A 296 21.91 -4.14 31.34
CA LYS A 296 21.00 -3.00 31.54
C LYS A 296 21.55 -1.74 30.89
N ASP A 297 20.75 -1.11 30.05
CA ASP A 297 20.90 0.27 29.59
C ASP A 297 19.59 1.02 29.88
N PRO A 298 19.64 2.33 30.19
CA PRO A 298 18.64 3.03 30.99
C PRO A 298 17.38 3.39 30.22
N ASP A 299 16.30 3.52 30.97
CA ASP A 299 14.98 3.93 30.51
C ASP A 299 15.05 5.22 29.67
N VAL A 300 14.88 5.08 28.36
CA VAL A 300 14.45 6.18 27.49
C VAL A 300 12.93 6.24 27.59
N GLU A 301 12.44 6.95 28.60
CA GLU A 301 11.08 7.45 28.61
C GLU A 301 10.95 8.47 27.47
N GLU A 302 10.37 8.06 26.34
CA GLU A 302 9.78 9.00 25.40
C GLU A 302 8.57 9.65 26.08
N ASN A 303 8.86 10.74 26.77
CA ASN A 303 7.89 11.60 27.40
C ASN A 303 7.09 12.30 26.28
N ASN A 304 5.94 11.73 25.91
CA ASN A 304 4.90 12.46 25.17
C ASN A 304 4.24 13.46 26.14
N GLN A 305 4.97 14.50 26.53
CA GLN A 305 4.42 15.70 27.14
C GLN A 305 4.07 16.67 26.02
N ASP A 306 2.89 16.50 25.44
CA ASP A 306 2.13 17.62 24.88
C ASP A 306 1.12 18.07 25.94
N GLU A 307 1.64 18.64 27.03
CA GLU A 307 0.87 19.53 27.91
C GLU A 307 1.76 20.74 28.24
N GLU A 308 1.58 21.83 27.51
CA GLU A 308 1.94 23.18 27.97
C GLU A 308 0.77 24.15 27.72
N ASP A 309 0.12 24.48 28.83
CA ASP A 309 -0.47 25.75 29.26
C ASP A 309 -0.88 26.78 28.20
N LEU A 310 -2.18 26.81 27.91
CA LEU A 310 -2.85 28.02 27.44
C LEU A 310 -3.43 28.76 28.66
N HIS A 311 -2.84 29.91 28.96
CA HIS A 311 -3.32 30.84 29.97
C HIS A 311 -4.76 31.31 29.70
N ASP A 312 -5.49 31.38 30.81
CA ASP A 312 -6.87 31.79 31.07
C ASP A 312 -7.31 33.07 30.34
N ASP A 313 -8.49 33.02 29.71
CA ASP A 313 -9.32 34.21 29.50
C ASP A 313 -10.79 33.83 29.70
N HIS A 314 -11.28 34.10 30.92
CA HIS A 314 -12.67 33.94 31.32
C HIS A 314 -13.60 34.78 30.43
N LYS A 315 -14.37 34.12 29.54
CA LYS A 315 -15.68 34.61 29.05
C LYS A 315 -16.55 33.45 28.56
N SER A 316 -17.60 33.17 29.35
CA SER A 316 -18.79 32.35 29.10
C SER A 316 -18.88 31.60 27.76
N GLN A 317 -18.45 30.33 27.74
CA GLN A 317 -18.71 29.37 26.67
C GLN A 317 -20.07 28.69 26.89
N GLN A 318 -21.01 28.91 25.96
CA GLN A 318 -22.20 28.06 25.82
C GLN A 318 -21.99 27.10 24.65
N ASN A 319 -22.04 25.79 24.95
CA ASN A 319 -22.55 24.71 24.10
C ASN A 319 -21.94 24.39 22.70
N ALA A 320 -20.71 24.77 22.36
CA ALA A 320 -20.17 24.59 20.99
C ALA A 320 -19.50 23.22 20.66
N ALA A 321 -19.25 22.34 21.64
CA ALA A 321 -18.59 21.04 21.45
C ALA A 321 -19.48 19.80 21.08
N PRO A 322 -20.82 19.78 21.20
CA PRO A 322 -21.63 18.61 20.87
C PRO A 322 -21.60 18.22 19.38
N GLU A 323 -21.68 19.19 18.48
CA GLU A 323 -21.82 18.96 17.04
C GLU A 323 -20.60 18.26 16.46
N TYR A 324 -19.39 18.72 16.82
CA TYR A 324 -18.14 18.10 16.39
C TYR A 324 -18.03 16.66 16.89
N LYS A 325 -18.42 16.40 18.14
CA LYS A 325 -18.46 15.04 18.71
C LYS A 325 -19.43 14.13 17.97
N HIS A 326 -20.60 14.64 17.54
CA HIS A 326 -21.58 13.85 16.78
C HIS A 326 -21.07 13.44 15.39
N LEU A 327 -20.07 14.11 14.82
CA LEU A 327 -19.48 13.69 13.54
C LEU A 327 -18.61 12.43 13.68
N ILE A 328 -18.11 12.15 14.88
CA ILE A 328 -17.06 11.14 15.09
C ILE A 328 -17.68 9.74 15.04
N ALA A 329 -17.47 9.04 13.92
CA ALA A 329 -17.92 7.67 13.76
C ALA A 329 -16.91 6.64 14.31
N ILE A 330 -15.61 6.95 14.22
CA ILE A 330 -14.54 6.07 14.67
C ILE A 330 -13.73 6.79 15.74
N HIS A 331 -14.04 6.50 17.00
CA HIS A 331 -13.38 7.12 18.15
C HIS A 331 -11.94 6.62 18.29
N ALA A 332 -10.98 7.54 18.22
CA ALA A 332 -9.58 7.25 18.47
C ALA A 332 -9.22 7.47 19.95
N GLY A 333 -8.40 6.58 20.52
CA GLY A 333 -7.88 6.82 21.88
C GLY A 333 -7.03 5.68 22.45
N LYS A 334 -5.99 6.07 23.19
CA LYS A 334 -5.24 5.18 24.09
C LYS A 334 -5.92 5.22 25.46
N GLN A 335 -6.23 4.04 26.02
CA GLN A 335 -6.76 3.96 27.38
C GLN A 335 -5.65 4.36 28.38
N LYS A 336 -6.03 4.80 29.59
CA LYS A 336 -5.05 4.98 30.66
C LYS A 336 -4.46 3.61 31.03
N GLY A 337 -3.16 3.58 31.30
CA GLY A 337 -2.42 2.36 31.61
C GLY A 337 -1.45 1.96 30.50
N GLY A 338 -1.05 0.69 30.50
CA GLY A 338 -0.03 0.17 29.58
C GLY A 338 -0.62 -0.50 28.34
N LEU A 339 0.23 -1.13 27.55
CA LEU A 339 -0.15 -1.79 26.29
C LEU A 339 -1.27 -2.84 26.46
N LYS A 340 -1.32 -3.54 27.60
CA LYS A 340 -2.42 -4.48 27.91
C LYS A 340 -3.77 -3.78 28.00
N ASP A 341 -3.83 -2.60 28.62
CA ASP A 341 -5.05 -1.80 28.69
C ASP A 341 -5.40 -1.20 27.33
N TRP A 342 -4.38 -0.79 26.57
CA TRP A 342 -4.58 -0.27 25.21
C TRP A 342 -5.16 -1.33 24.27
N LEU A 343 -4.80 -2.60 24.43
CA LEU A 343 -5.28 -3.74 23.63
C LEU A 343 -6.52 -4.42 24.23
N ARG A 344 -7.05 -3.93 25.35
CA ARG A 344 -8.28 -4.47 25.93
C ARG A 344 -9.45 -4.28 24.97
N VAL A 345 -10.17 -5.38 24.73
CA VAL A 345 -11.39 -5.42 23.90
C VAL A 345 -12.60 -5.22 24.81
N ASP A 346 -13.42 -4.22 24.48
CA ASP A 346 -14.74 -4.01 25.06
C ASP A 346 -15.79 -4.65 24.12
N PRO A 347 -16.64 -5.58 24.60
CA PRO A 347 -17.65 -6.20 23.75
C PRO A 347 -18.73 -5.23 23.27
N ASN A 348 -18.99 -4.15 24.01
CA ASN A 348 -20.10 -3.22 23.74
C ASN A 348 -19.61 -1.91 23.09
N LYS A 349 -18.32 -1.83 22.76
CA LYS A 349 -17.76 -0.60 22.20
C LYS A 349 -16.56 -0.87 21.32
N VAL A 350 -16.66 -0.44 20.07
CA VAL A 350 -15.50 -0.41 19.15
C VAL A 350 -14.74 0.91 19.25
N ARG A 351 -13.43 0.83 18.99
CA ARG A 351 -12.54 1.99 18.95
C ARG A 351 -11.41 1.79 17.95
N ARG A 352 -10.67 2.88 17.72
CA ARG A 352 -9.39 2.88 17.02
C ARG A 352 -8.23 3.13 17.98
N LEU A 353 -7.22 2.27 17.93
CA LEU A 353 -5.90 2.49 18.53
C LEU A 353 -4.92 2.94 17.45
N SER A 354 -4.09 3.93 17.72
CA SER A 354 -2.98 4.32 16.84
C SER A 354 -1.64 4.01 17.52
N LEU A 355 -0.74 3.36 16.80
CA LEU A 355 0.64 3.07 17.24
C LEU A 355 1.64 3.55 16.18
N SER A 356 2.79 4.07 16.58
CA SER A 356 3.90 4.25 15.64
C SER A 356 4.42 2.89 15.16
N GLU A 357 5.16 2.86 14.04
CA GLU A 357 5.80 1.63 13.57
C GLU A 357 6.69 0.97 14.64
N GLN A 358 7.39 1.78 15.44
CA GLN A 358 8.29 1.32 16.50
C GLN A 358 7.52 0.79 17.72
N GLU A 359 6.41 1.45 18.09
CA GLU A 359 5.51 0.95 19.13
C GLU A 359 4.94 -0.41 18.73
N LEU A 360 4.51 -0.57 17.47
CA LEU A 360 4.04 -1.84 16.96
C LEU A 360 5.14 -2.90 16.99
N GLU A 361 6.34 -2.61 16.48
CA GLU A 361 7.48 -3.53 16.47
C GLU A 361 7.82 -4.05 17.87
N LYS A 362 7.78 -3.18 18.89
CA LYS A 362 7.95 -3.57 20.29
C LYS A 362 6.76 -4.41 20.80
N ALA A 363 5.54 -3.99 20.48
CA ALA A 363 4.30 -4.62 20.94
C ALA A 363 4.14 -6.07 20.41
N VAL A 364 4.47 -6.33 19.14
CA VAL A 364 4.32 -7.67 18.54
C VAL A 364 5.24 -8.72 19.15
N ILE A 365 6.35 -8.30 19.79
CA ILE A 365 7.28 -9.21 20.46
C ILE A 365 6.60 -9.86 21.67
N THR A 366 5.86 -9.07 22.45
CA THR A 366 5.31 -9.47 23.76
C THR A 366 3.81 -9.71 23.77
N HIS A 367 3.05 -9.09 22.85
CA HIS A 367 1.58 -9.05 22.84
C HIS A 367 0.97 -9.41 21.47
N GLY A 368 1.70 -10.14 20.61
CA GLY A 368 1.27 -10.42 19.23
C GLY A 368 -0.15 -11.02 19.10
N THR A 369 -0.50 -12.00 19.93
CA THR A 369 -1.85 -12.59 19.95
C THR A 369 -2.91 -11.64 20.50
N ASP A 370 -2.57 -10.77 21.45
CA ASP A 370 -3.49 -9.76 21.97
C ASP A 370 -3.81 -8.70 20.90
N ILE A 371 -2.83 -8.35 20.06
CA ILE A 371 -3.04 -7.47 18.90
C ILE A 371 -3.98 -8.13 17.89
N VAL A 372 -3.78 -9.41 17.56
CA VAL A 372 -4.69 -10.16 16.67
C VAL A 372 -6.11 -10.16 17.23
N ARG A 373 -6.27 -10.44 18.53
CA ARG A 373 -7.58 -10.40 19.20
C ARG A 373 -8.20 -8.99 19.17
N PHE A 374 -7.41 -7.95 19.42
CA PHE A 374 -7.87 -6.57 19.36
C PHE A 374 -8.41 -6.22 17.97
N THR A 375 -7.69 -6.58 16.91
CA THR A 375 -8.05 -6.23 15.53
C THR A 375 -9.23 -7.01 14.98
N GLN A 376 -9.75 -8.03 15.66
CA GLN A 376 -10.98 -8.71 15.25
C GLN A 376 -12.19 -7.76 15.33
N ARG A 377 -12.32 -7.00 16.42
CA ARG A 377 -13.43 -6.03 16.61
C ARG A 377 -13.02 -4.58 16.42
N ASN A 378 -11.80 -4.22 16.79
CA ASN A 378 -11.32 -2.84 16.80
C ASN A 378 -10.44 -2.54 15.59
N ILE A 379 -10.20 -1.26 15.33
CA ILE A 379 -9.28 -0.81 14.28
C ILE A 379 -7.92 -0.49 14.91
N LEU A 380 -6.85 -1.06 14.36
CA LEU A 380 -5.48 -0.64 14.64
C LEU A 380 -4.96 0.17 13.46
N ARG A 381 -4.57 1.42 13.75
CA ARG A 381 -3.82 2.29 12.86
C ARG A 381 -2.35 2.25 13.22
N VAL A 382 -1.51 2.10 12.21
CA VAL A 382 -0.05 2.10 12.33
C VAL A 382 0.47 3.23 11.46
N TYR A 383 1.39 4.06 11.96
CA TYR A 383 1.92 5.20 11.22
C TYR A 383 3.44 5.29 11.28
N PRO A 384 4.08 5.93 10.28
CA PRO A 384 5.54 6.07 10.25
C PRO A 384 6.07 6.84 11.46
N LYS A 385 7.27 6.50 11.94
CA LYS A 385 7.94 7.24 13.02
C LYS A 385 8.32 8.65 12.58
N GLY A 386 8.37 9.58 13.53
CA GLY A 386 8.70 11.00 13.27
C GLY A 386 10.07 11.24 12.64
N THR A 387 11.04 10.34 12.83
CA THR A 387 12.39 10.45 12.23
C THR A 387 12.44 10.17 10.73
N ARG A 388 11.33 9.78 10.09
CA ARG A 388 11.23 9.60 8.62
C ARG A 388 10.95 10.93 7.92
N PHE A 389 11.84 11.91 8.10
CA PHE A 389 11.69 13.26 7.56
C PHE A 389 11.60 13.28 6.02
N ASP A 390 12.26 12.32 5.36
CA ASP A 390 12.25 12.12 3.91
C ASP A 390 10.94 11.51 3.38
N SER A 391 9.97 11.24 4.26
CA SER A 391 8.71 10.55 3.93
C SER A 391 8.91 9.13 3.41
N SER A 392 9.99 8.45 3.82
CA SER A 392 10.16 7.01 3.63
C SER A 392 9.05 6.22 4.35
N ASN A 393 8.93 4.93 4.01
CA ASN A 393 7.88 4.05 4.53
C ASN A 393 8.45 2.78 5.17
N TYR A 394 7.76 2.28 6.19
CA TYR A 394 8.11 1.10 6.98
C TYR A 394 7.62 -0.21 6.34
N ASN A 395 7.97 -1.37 6.89
CA ASN A 395 7.49 -2.65 6.35
C ASN A 395 6.01 -2.89 6.73
N PRO A 396 5.07 -2.96 5.76
CA PRO A 396 3.64 -3.09 6.08
C PRO A 396 3.26 -4.47 6.63
N LEU A 397 4.09 -5.49 6.38
CA LEU A 397 3.79 -6.89 6.70
C LEU A 397 3.62 -7.11 8.21
N ILE A 398 4.36 -6.37 9.04
CA ILE A 398 4.23 -6.48 10.50
C ILE A 398 2.81 -6.14 10.94
N GLY A 399 2.22 -5.08 10.39
CA GLY A 399 0.83 -4.70 10.66
C GLY A 399 -0.17 -5.73 10.14
N TRP A 400 -0.07 -6.11 8.86
CA TRP A 400 -1.03 -7.02 8.24
C TRP A 400 -1.02 -8.42 8.86
N MET A 401 0.15 -8.95 9.23
CA MET A 401 0.27 -10.23 9.94
C MET A 401 -0.45 -10.26 11.30
N HIS A 402 -0.63 -9.10 11.92
CA HIS A 402 -1.34 -8.94 13.19
C HIS A 402 -2.77 -8.39 13.02
N GLY A 403 -3.25 -8.30 11.77
CA GLY A 403 -4.61 -7.88 11.44
C GLY A 403 -4.86 -6.37 11.46
N ALA A 404 -3.81 -5.54 11.54
CA ALA A 404 -3.94 -4.09 11.51
C ALA A 404 -4.54 -3.61 10.20
N GLN A 405 -5.63 -2.84 10.29
CA GLN A 405 -6.45 -2.44 9.15
C GLN A 405 -5.91 -1.19 8.47
N MET A 406 -5.47 -0.21 9.27
CA MET A 406 -5.02 1.10 8.80
C MET A 406 -3.49 1.20 8.89
N VAL A 407 -2.79 0.52 8.00
CA VAL A 407 -1.33 0.63 7.86
C VAL A 407 -1.04 1.88 7.03
N ALA A 408 -0.80 3.03 7.68
CA ALA A 408 -0.73 4.35 7.06
C ALA A 408 0.64 4.63 6.42
N PHE A 409 0.65 5.07 5.17
CA PHE A 409 1.86 5.27 4.36
C PHE A 409 1.92 6.67 3.75
N ASN A 410 3.13 7.22 3.66
CA ASN A 410 3.43 8.44 2.91
C ASN A 410 3.30 8.14 1.41
N MET A 411 2.19 8.56 0.78
CA MET A 411 1.87 8.24 -0.62
C MET A 411 2.67 9.07 -1.64
N GLN A 412 3.22 10.20 -1.20
CA GLN A 412 4.12 11.07 -1.98
C GLN A 412 5.55 10.52 -2.07
N GLY A 413 5.89 9.53 -1.23
CA GLY A 413 7.19 8.86 -1.25
C GLY A 413 7.32 7.84 -2.38
N TYR A 414 8.39 7.04 -2.34
CA TYR A 414 8.60 5.91 -3.25
C TYR A 414 9.43 4.83 -2.58
N GLY A 415 9.57 3.68 -3.27
CA GLY A 415 10.42 2.58 -2.84
C GLY A 415 9.64 1.34 -2.41
N ARG A 416 10.41 0.31 -2.01
CA ARG A 416 9.94 -1.06 -1.86
C ARG A 416 8.68 -1.20 -1.01
N SER A 417 8.66 -0.58 0.17
CA SER A 417 7.50 -0.66 1.06
C SER A 417 6.23 -0.14 0.39
N LEU A 418 6.32 0.99 -0.31
CA LEU A 418 5.18 1.58 -1.00
C LEU A 418 4.75 0.74 -2.22
N TRP A 419 5.69 0.06 -2.89
CA TRP A 419 5.35 -0.91 -3.94
C TRP A 419 4.54 -2.09 -3.38
N LEU A 420 4.89 -2.59 -2.19
CA LEU A 420 4.10 -3.63 -1.51
C LEU A 420 2.69 -3.14 -1.17
N MET A 421 2.58 -1.91 -0.67
CA MET A 421 1.29 -1.27 -0.40
C MET A 421 0.42 -1.20 -1.67
N HIS A 422 0.97 -0.66 -2.77
CA HIS A 422 0.27 -0.64 -4.05
C HIS A 422 -0.08 -2.05 -4.56
N GLY A 423 0.81 -3.02 -4.38
CA GLY A 423 0.59 -4.41 -4.78
C GLY A 423 -0.57 -5.06 -4.03
N MET A 424 -0.60 -4.96 -2.70
CA MET A 424 -1.66 -5.50 -1.84
C MET A 424 -3.03 -4.99 -2.27
N PHE A 425 -3.16 -3.68 -2.49
CA PHE A 425 -4.43 -3.05 -2.83
C PHE A 425 -4.79 -3.07 -4.32
N LYS A 426 -4.06 -3.83 -5.15
CA LYS A 426 -4.59 -4.30 -6.45
C LYS A 426 -5.62 -5.43 -6.27
N ALA A 427 -5.63 -6.09 -5.12
CA ALA A 427 -6.59 -7.15 -4.81
C ALA A 427 -8.02 -6.62 -4.72
N ASN A 428 -8.99 -7.53 -4.80
CA ASN A 428 -10.42 -7.26 -4.66
C ASN A 428 -10.92 -6.12 -5.58
N GLY A 429 -10.53 -6.16 -6.85
CA GLY A 429 -10.91 -5.15 -7.85
C GLY A 429 -10.28 -3.77 -7.61
N GLY A 430 -9.24 -3.67 -6.78
CA GLY A 430 -8.58 -2.39 -6.52
C GLY A 430 -9.42 -1.40 -5.70
N CYS A 431 -10.45 -1.88 -5.01
CA CYS A 431 -11.46 -1.00 -4.39
C CYS A 431 -10.98 -0.33 -3.09
N GLY A 432 -9.77 -0.63 -2.64
CA GLY A 432 -9.14 -0.07 -1.43
C GLY A 432 -9.52 -0.77 -0.12
N TYR A 433 -10.33 -1.83 -0.19
CA TYR A 433 -10.69 -2.70 0.93
C TYR A 433 -10.39 -4.16 0.58
N VAL A 434 -9.57 -4.83 1.39
CA VAL A 434 -9.23 -6.24 1.20
C VAL A 434 -9.61 -7.00 2.46
N LYS A 435 -10.60 -7.90 2.37
CA LYS A 435 -11.03 -8.71 3.52
C LYS A 435 -9.85 -9.48 4.11
N LYS A 436 -9.71 -9.44 5.43
CA LYS A 436 -8.66 -10.17 6.15
C LYS A 436 -8.86 -11.68 5.98
N PRO A 437 -7.76 -12.46 5.95
CA PRO A 437 -7.86 -13.92 5.95
C PRO A 437 -8.62 -14.44 7.17
N ASP A 438 -9.37 -15.52 6.99
CA ASP A 438 -10.18 -16.17 8.02
C ASP A 438 -9.43 -16.45 9.33
N PHE A 439 -8.14 -16.81 9.25
CA PHE A 439 -7.35 -17.11 10.44
C PHE A 439 -7.11 -15.87 11.33
N LEU A 440 -7.18 -14.65 10.79
CA LEU A 440 -7.13 -13.42 11.58
C LEU A 440 -8.50 -13.03 12.16
N LEU A 441 -9.58 -13.66 11.71
CA LEU A 441 -10.96 -13.34 12.10
C LEU A 441 -11.56 -14.36 13.08
N LYS A 442 -11.11 -15.62 13.02
CA LYS A 442 -11.65 -16.70 13.83
C LYS A 442 -11.06 -16.72 15.25
N ILE A 443 -11.92 -17.06 16.21
CA ILE A 443 -11.54 -17.44 17.57
C ILE A 443 -11.79 -18.95 17.68
N ASN A 444 -10.73 -19.70 17.99
CA ASN A 444 -10.82 -21.15 18.14
C ASN A 444 -11.48 -21.53 19.49
N PRO A 445 -11.90 -22.79 19.66
CA PRO A 445 -12.26 -23.32 20.97
C PRO A 445 -11.14 -23.00 21.99
N ASN A 446 -11.51 -22.64 23.23
CA ASN A 446 -10.61 -22.13 24.29
C ASN A 446 -10.16 -20.66 24.15
N ASN A 447 -10.81 -19.85 23.30
CA ASN A 447 -10.50 -18.41 23.14
C ASN A 447 -9.09 -18.13 22.58
N GLU A 448 -8.53 -19.12 21.87
CA GLU A 448 -7.27 -19.02 21.17
C GLU A 448 -7.45 -18.28 19.84
N VAL A 449 -6.47 -17.45 19.50
CA VAL A 449 -6.41 -16.71 18.23
C VAL A 449 -5.14 -17.07 17.49
N PHE A 450 -5.07 -16.71 16.21
CA PHE A 450 -3.89 -16.93 15.41
C PHE A 450 -2.63 -16.34 16.08
N ASN A 451 -1.57 -17.14 16.13
CA ASN A 451 -0.26 -16.72 16.61
C ASN A 451 0.66 -16.48 15.40
N PRO A 452 1.03 -15.22 15.08
CA PRO A 452 1.88 -14.90 13.95
C PRO A 452 3.30 -15.49 14.01
N LYS A 453 3.74 -15.97 15.18
CA LYS A 453 5.03 -16.66 15.37
C LYS A 453 4.93 -18.17 15.21
N ALA A 454 3.72 -18.73 15.06
CA ALA A 454 3.55 -20.17 14.88
C ALA A 454 4.18 -20.62 13.55
N LYS A 455 4.85 -21.78 13.58
CA LYS A 455 5.28 -22.44 12.34
C LYS A 455 4.08 -23.10 11.70
N LEU A 456 3.77 -22.69 10.48
CA LEU A 456 2.64 -23.20 9.71
C LEU A 456 3.15 -24.14 8.62
N PRO A 457 2.39 -25.18 8.26
CA PRO A 457 2.71 -26.00 7.09
C PRO A 457 2.54 -25.19 5.81
N VAL A 458 3.21 -25.62 4.73
CA VAL A 458 3.00 -25.09 3.39
C VAL A 458 1.57 -25.39 2.96
N LYS A 459 0.83 -24.35 2.54
CA LYS A 459 -0.54 -24.45 2.01
C LYS A 459 -0.59 -24.49 0.49
N LYS A 460 0.34 -23.81 -0.18
CA LYS A 460 0.36 -23.65 -1.63
C LYS A 460 1.80 -23.57 -2.13
N ASN A 461 2.12 -24.17 -3.27
CA ASN A 461 3.39 -23.93 -3.95
C ASN A 461 3.14 -23.06 -5.18
N LEU A 462 3.81 -21.91 -5.28
CA LEU A 462 3.76 -21.05 -6.46
C LEU A 462 5.02 -21.30 -7.29
N ARG A 463 4.84 -21.79 -8.51
CA ARG A 463 5.90 -21.90 -9.51
C ARG A 463 5.80 -20.73 -10.49
N VAL A 464 6.93 -20.09 -10.74
CA VAL A 464 7.06 -18.91 -11.61
C VAL A 464 8.14 -19.17 -12.65
N THR A 465 7.78 -19.13 -13.92
CA THR A 465 8.74 -19.18 -15.03
C THR A 465 8.89 -17.78 -15.62
N VAL A 466 10.12 -17.28 -15.74
CA VAL A 466 10.44 -16.00 -16.38
C VAL A 466 10.97 -16.30 -17.78
N TYR A 467 10.14 -16.12 -18.81
CA TYR A 467 10.54 -16.43 -20.18
C TYR A 467 11.44 -15.36 -20.76
N MET A 468 10.95 -14.12 -20.82
CA MET A 468 11.63 -13.01 -21.48
C MET A 468 11.04 -11.66 -21.08
N GLY A 469 11.73 -10.58 -21.43
CA GLY A 469 11.26 -9.20 -21.30
C GLY A 469 11.43 -8.41 -22.59
N ASP A 470 10.59 -7.41 -22.79
CA ASP A 470 10.66 -6.49 -23.93
C ASP A 470 10.07 -5.11 -23.55
N GLY A 471 10.34 -4.10 -24.36
CA GLY A 471 9.71 -2.79 -24.31
C GLY A 471 10.64 -1.65 -23.89
N TRP A 472 11.78 -1.94 -23.26
CA TRP A 472 12.71 -0.91 -22.79
C TRP A 472 13.25 -0.05 -23.92
N TYR A 473 13.51 -0.64 -25.08
CA TYR A 473 14.01 0.08 -26.25
C TYR A 473 13.05 1.18 -26.74
N TYR A 474 11.74 1.03 -26.51
CA TYR A 474 10.73 2.00 -26.93
C TYR A 474 10.50 3.11 -25.90
N ASP A 475 10.69 2.79 -24.62
CA ASP A 475 10.39 3.70 -23.52
C ASP A 475 11.61 4.53 -23.08
N PHE A 476 12.83 4.05 -23.36
CA PHE A 476 14.08 4.66 -22.91
C PHE A 476 15.00 5.05 -24.06
N PRO A 477 15.80 6.12 -23.89
CA PRO A 477 16.93 6.39 -24.79
C PRO A 477 17.88 5.20 -24.88
N HIS A 478 18.44 4.96 -26.06
CA HIS A 478 19.36 3.83 -26.31
C HIS A 478 20.64 3.82 -25.46
N THR A 479 20.97 4.90 -24.75
CA THR A 479 22.12 5.01 -23.83
C THR A 479 21.69 5.21 -22.38
N HIS A 480 20.44 4.85 -22.05
CA HIS A 480 19.89 5.10 -20.72
C HIS A 480 20.53 4.22 -19.65
N PHE A 481 20.70 2.93 -19.96
CA PHE A 481 21.24 1.93 -19.04
C PHE A 481 22.76 1.78 -19.19
N ASP A 482 23.26 1.69 -20.43
CA ASP A 482 24.70 1.72 -20.71
C ASP A 482 24.99 2.70 -21.86
N ALA A 483 25.99 3.56 -21.67
CA ALA A 483 26.43 4.56 -22.64
C ALA A 483 27.15 3.94 -23.86
N PHE A 484 27.69 2.75 -23.72
CA PHE A 484 28.63 2.10 -24.65
C PHE A 484 28.11 0.79 -25.23
N SER A 485 27.04 0.24 -24.67
CA SER A 485 26.44 -1.01 -25.14
C SER A 485 24.95 -1.13 -24.81
N PRO A 486 24.22 -2.11 -25.36
CA PRO A 486 22.88 -2.45 -24.89
C PRO A 486 22.90 -2.98 -23.45
N PRO A 487 21.76 -3.01 -22.75
CA PRO A 487 21.71 -3.37 -21.33
C PRO A 487 21.96 -4.85 -21.04
N ASP A 488 22.51 -5.12 -19.85
CA ASP A 488 22.76 -6.43 -19.27
C ASP A 488 21.68 -6.81 -18.25
N PHE A 489 20.47 -7.13 -18.72
CA PHE A 489 19.33 -7.31 -17.81
C PHE A 489 19.31 -8.66 -17.09
N TYR A 490 18.95 -8.62 -15.80
CA TYR A 490 18.52 -9.77 -15.03
C TYR A 490 17.22 -9.48 -14.25
N THR A 491 16.45 -10.52 -13.96
CA THR A 491 15.19 -10.41 -13.21
C THR A 491 15.33 -11.03 -11.82
N ARG A 492 14.84 -10.33 -10.82
CA ARG A 492 14.68 -10.81 -9.44
C ARG A 492 13.21 -11.12 -9.20
N VAL A 493 12.92 -12.33 -8.73
CA VAL A 493 11.56 -12.79 -8.42
C VAL A 493 11.53 -13.33 -7.00
N GLY A 494 10.58 -12.89 -6.20
CA GLY A 494 10.50 -13.29 -4.80
C GLY A 494 9.17 -13.01 -4.16
N ILE A 495 9.04 -13.46 -2.91
CA ILE A 495 7.83 -13.29 -2.12
C ILE A 495 8.12 -12.27 -1.01
N ALA A 496 7.21 -11.31 -0.86
CA ALA A 496 7.08 -10.50 0.33
C ALA A 496 5.83 -10.97 1.08
N GLY A 497 5.99 -11.49 2.29
CA GLY A 497 4.92 -12.11 3.04
C GLY A 497 5.36 -12.38 4.48
N VAL A 498 4.83 -13.43 5.10
CA VAL A 498 5.34 -13.86 6.40
C VAL A 498 6.84 -14.23 6.32
N PRO A 499 7.61 -14.10 7.42
CA PRO A 499 9.05 -14.37 7.38
C PRO A 499 9.44 -15.73 6.81
N ALA A 500 8.62 -16.77 7.04
CA ALA A 500 8.85 -18.11 6.52
C ALA A 500 8.74 -18.22 4.98
N ASP A 501 7.95 -17.35 4.36
CA ASP A 501 7.70 -17.35 2.92
C ASP A 501 8.62 -16.36 2.17
N SER A 502 9.24 -15.43 2.90
CA SER A 502 9.99 -14.30 2.33
C SER A 502 11.34 -14.72 1.76
N VAL A 503 11.42 -14.88 0.44
CA VAL A 503 12.65 -15.23 -0.29
C VAL A 503 12.72 -14.46 -1.60
N MET A 504 13.94 -14.12 -2.05
CA MET A 504 14.18 -13.47 -3.34
C MET A 504 15.22 -14.26 -4.15
N LYS A 505 14.85 -14.67 -5.35
CA LYS A 505 15.68 -15.41 -6.31
C LYS A 505 15.98 -14.51 -7.51
N LYS A 506 16.98 -14.84 -8.32
CA LYS A 506 17.33 -14.07 -9.51
C LYS A 506 17.69 -14.98 -10.69
N THR A 507 17.40 -14.51 -11.89
CA THR A 507 17.89 -15.09 -13.13
C THR A 507 19.37 -14.77 -13.31
N LYS A 508 19.99 -15.41 -14.32
CA LYS A 508 21.24 -14.95 -14.90
C LYS A 508 21.03 -13.59 -15.61
N ALA A 509 22.10 -12.82 -15.72
CA ALA A 509 22.12 -11.65 -16.61
C ALA A 509 22.24 -12.10 -18.06
N ILE A 510 21.53 -11.41 -18.95
CA ILE A 510 21.66 -11.57 -20.40
C ILE A 510 22.34 -10.32 -20.92
N GLU A 511 23.58 -10.50 -21.39
CA GLU A 511 24.45 -9.40 -21.80
C GLU A 511 24.04 -8.80 -23.16
N ASP A 512 24.28 -7.50 -23.32
CA ASP A 512 24.18 -6.74 -24.56
C ASP A 512 22.81 -6.92 -25.29
N ASN A 513 21.69 -6.99 -24.56
CA ASN A 513 20.39 -7.30 -25.16
C ASN A 513 19.17 -6.55 -24.56
N TRP A 514 18.51 -5.75 -25.40
CA TRP A 514 17.25 -5.06 -25.08
C TRP A 514 16.04 -5.98 -24.90
N ILE A 515 16.12 -7.22 -25.39
CA ILE A 515 15.05 -8.23 -25.36
C ILE A 515 15.58 -9.52 -24.72
N PRO A 516 15.86 -9.50 -23.41
CA PRO A 516 16.45 -10.64 -22.71
C PRO A 516 15.49 -11.84 -22.68
N SER A 517 16.01 -13.03 -22.96
CA SER A 517 15.28 -14.30 -22.80
C SER A 517 16.00 -15.16 -21.77
N TRP A 518 15.37 -15.33 -20.60
CA TRP A 518 15.94 -16.05 -19.47
C TRP A 518 15.52 -17.52 -19.45
N ASN A 519 14.23 -17.80 -19.63
CA ASN A 519 13.62 -19.14 -19.51
C ASN A 519 14.03 -19.85 -18.21
N GLU A 520 13.94 -19.13 -17.09
CA GLU A 520 14.29 -19.66 -15.77
C GLU A 520 13.06 -19.82 -14.89
N GLU A 521 13.03 -20.90 -14.11
CA GLU A 521 11.92 -21.28 -13.26
C GLU A 521 12.28 -21.22 -11.77
N PHE A 522 11.33 -20.77 -10.97
CA PHE A 522 11.46 -20.64 -9.52
C PHE A 522 10.22 -21.16 -8.80
N GLU A 523 10.43 -21.97 -7.77
CA GLU A 523 9.35 -22.41 -6.88
C GLU A 523 9.37 -21.68 -5.54
N PHE A 524 8.19 -21.40 -5.00
CA PHE A 524 7.97 -20.68 -3.76
C PHE A 524 6.90 -21.41 -2.92
N PRO A 525 7.30 -22.21 -1.92
CA PRO A 525 6.36 -22.78 -0.97
C PRO A 525 5.81 -21.68 -0.05
N LEU A 526 4.50 -21.60 0.08
CA LEU A 526 3.78 -20.55 0.82
C LEU A 526 3.02 -21.15 1.99
N THR A 527 3.35 -20.72 3.20
CA THR A 527 2.62 -21.06 4.43
C THR A 527 1.42 -20.14 4.65
N VAL A 528 1.50 -18.88 4.19
CA VAL A 528 0.41 -17.90 4.28
C VAL A 528 0.23 -17.19 2.93
N PRO A 529 -0.24 -17.91 1.89
CA PRO A 529 -0.46 -17.34 0.56
C PRO A 529 -1.43 -16.15 0.56
N GLU A 530 -2.32 -16.06 1.55
CA GLU A 530 -3.32 -14.98 1.67
C GLU A 530 -2.70 -13.61 1.99
N LEU A 531 -1.45 -13.57 2.50
CA LEU A 531 -0.69 -12.34 2.77
C LEU A 531 0.56 -12.20 1.88
N ALA A 532 0.75 -13.12 0.93
CA ALA A 532 1.94 -13.15 0.08
C ALA A 532 1.77 -12.23 -1.14
N LEU A 533 2.79 -11.42 -1.39
CA LEU A 533 2.94 -10.58 -2.58
C LEU A 533 4.12 -11.11 -3.40
N LEU A 534 3.86 -11.42 -4.67
CA LEU A 534 4.91 -11.69 -5.65
C LEU A 534 5.56 -10.37 -6.04
N ARG A 535 6.86 -10.24 -5.74
CA ARG A 535 7.69 -9.09 -6.08
C ARG A 535 8.60 -9.46 -7.24
N ILE A 536 8.55 -8.63 -8.28
CA ILE A 536 9.36 -8.78 -9.48
C ILE A 536 10.12 -7.48 -9.70
N GLU A 537 11.43 -7.56 -9.91
CA GLU A 537 12.28 -6.41 -10.20
C GLU A 537 13.22 -6.78 -11.35
N VAL A 538 13.41 -5.89 -12.32
CA VAL A 538 14.44 -6.01 -13.35
C VAL A 538 15.51 -4.98 -13.07
N HIS A 539 16.76 -5.42 -13.15
CA HIS A 539 17.93 -4.58 -12.98
C HIS A 539 18.87 -4.80 -14.16
N GLU A 540 19.60 -3.77 -14.51
CA GLU A 540 20.74 -3.84 -15.40
C GLU A 540 22.00 -4.01 -14.55
N TYR A 541 22.86 -4.95 -14.94
CA TYR A 541 24.07 -5.26 -14.21
C TYR A 541 25.20 -4.32 -14.61
N ASP A 542 25.73 -3.57 -13.64
CA ASP A 542 26.91 -2.73 -13.82
C ASP A 542 28.07 -3.28 -12.97
N MET A 543 29.20 -3.59 -13.60
CA MET A 543 30.40 -4.12 -12.93
C MET A 543 31.08 -3.10 -11.99
N SER A 544 30.84 -1.81 -12.21
CA SER A 544 31.57 -0.70 -11.58
C SER A 544 30.71 0.25 -10.74
N GLU A 545 29.39 0.24 -10.95
CA GLU A 545 28.44 1.04 -10.19
C GLU A 545 27.34 0.18 -9.54
N LYS A 546 26.31 0.84 -9.01
CA LYS A 546 25.14 0.14 -8.49
C LYS A 546 24.21 -0.15 -9.67
N ASP A 547 23.86 -1.43 -9.84
CA ASP A 547 22.88 -1.90 -10.83
C ASP A 547 21.73 -0.91 -11.08
N ASP A 548 21.55 -0.60 -12.37
CA ASP A 548 20.54 0.33 -12.80
C ASP A 548 19.14 -0.28 -12.76
N PHE A 549 18.14 0.55 -12.45
CA PHE A 549 16.79 0.06 -12.20
C PHE A 549 15.97 -0.07 -13.49
N GLY A 550 15.75 -1.30 -13.94
CA GLY A 550 14.98 -1.61 -15.14
C GLY A 550 13.46 -1.60 -14.96
N GLY A 551 12.94 -1.83 -13.74
CA GLY A 551 11.51 -1.79 -13.45
C GLY A 551 11.08 -2.71 -12.31
N GLN A 552 9.87 -2.52 -11.79
CA GLN A 552 9.29 -3.42 -10.78
C GLN A 552 7.79 -3.63 -10.96
N THR A 553 7.28 -4.71 -10.37
CA THR A 553 5.87 -4.84 -10.03
C THR A 553 5.71 -5.67 -8.77
N CYS A 554 4.63 -5.39 -8.03
CA CYS A 554 4.17 -6.21 -6.92
C CYS A 554 2.73 -6.67 -7.22
N LEU A 555 2.47 -7.96 -7.03
CA LEU A 555 1.21 -8.61 -7.35
C LEU A 555 0.74 -9.47 -6.17
N PRO A 556 -0.52 -9.37 -5.73
CA PRO A 556 -1.05 -10.23 -4.69
C PRO A 556 -1.15 -11.67 -5.19
N VAL A 557 -0.53 -12.62 -4.47
CA VAL A 557 -0.47 -14.02 -4.93
C VAL A 557 -1.86 -14.64 -5.01
N SER A 558 -2.78 -14.25 -4.13
CA SER A 558 -4.17 -14.70 -4.15
C SER A 558 -4.95 -14.32 -5.41
N GLU A 559 -4.48 -13.31 -6.16
CA GLU A 559 -5.14 -12.73 -7.33
C GLU A 559 -4.44 -13.08 -8.65
N LEU A 560 -3.30 -13.80 -8.57
CA LEU A 560 -2.55 -14.20 -9.75
C LEU A 560 -3.37 -15.19 -10.59
N ARG A 561 -3.52 -14.88 -11.86
CA ARG A 561 -4.07 -15.78 -12.86
C ARG A 561 -3.00 -16.79 -13.28
N THR A 562 -3.33 -18.07 -13.20
CA THR A 562 -2.49 -19.18 -13.71
C THR A 562 -2.20 -19.04 -15.20
N GLY A 563 -1.15 -19.68 -15.68
CA GLY A 563 -0.75 -19.71 -17.09
C GLY A 563 0.22 -18.61 -17.48
N ILE A 564 0.34 -18.38 -18.78
CA ILE A 564 1.35 -17.49 -19.38
C ILE A 564 0.77 -16.07 -19.49
N ARG A 565 1.39 -15.08 -18.86
CA ARG A 565 0.88 -13.72 -18.67
C ARG A 565 1.89 -12.65 -19.05
N ALA A 566 1.40 -11.55 -19.62
CA ALA A 566 2.15 -10.32 -19.86
C ALA A 566 2.13 -9.45 -18.60
N VAL A 567 3.28 -9.32 -17.94
CA VAL A 567 3.45 -8.61 -16.67
C VAL A 567 4.03 -7.23 -16.92
N PRO A 568 3.23 -6.15 -16.86
CA PRO A 568 3.74 -4.79 -17.04
C PRO A 568 4.63 -4.38 -15.87
N LEU A 569 5.70 -3.63 -16.18
CA LEU A 569 6.60 -3.07 -15.18
C LEU A 569 6.34 -1.57 -14.93
N TYR A 570 6.80 -1.13 -13.77
CA TYR A 570 6.62 0.22 -13.25
C TYR A 570 7.97 0.80 -12.86
N SER A 571 8.07 2.13 -12.91
CA SER A 571 9.23 2.88 -12.46
C SER A 571 9.46 2.77 -10.96
N ARG A 572 10.60 3.29 -10.50
CA ARG A 572 10.91 3.37 -9.06
C ARG A 572 9.84 4.16 -8.28
N LYS A 573 9.17 5.12 -8.93
CA LYS A 573 8.07 5.92 -8.39
C LYS A 573 6.70 5.22 -8.48
N GLY A 574 6.62 4.02 -9.04
CA GLY A 574 5.36 3.28 -9.19
C GLY A 574 4.50 3.77 -10.36
N GLU A 575 5.11 4.42 -11.36
CA GLU A 575 4.42 4.84 -12.59
C GLU A 575 4.55 3.72 -13.63
N LYS A 576 3.45 3.36 -14.31
CA LYS A 576 3.45 2.28 -15.30
C LYS A 576 4.29 2.67 -16.51
N TYR A 577 5.21 1.80 -16.93
CA TYR A 577 5.87 1.97 -18.22
C TYR A 577 4.88 1.74 -19.38
N LYS A 578 5.13 2.37 -20.52
CA LYS A 578 4.20 2.32 -21.66
C LYS A 578 4.29 0.97 -22.38
N SER A 579 5.51 0.50 -22.58
CA SER A 579 5.80 -0.67 -23.42
C SER A 579 6.41 -1.83 -22.62
N VAL A 580 7.14 -1.53 -21.54
CA VAL A 580 7.94 -2.52 -20.80
C VAL A 580 7.08 -3.57 -20.11
N ARG A 581 7.36 -4.85 -20.43
CA ARG A 581 6.65 -6.00 -19.88
C ARG A 581 7.50 -7.27 -19.90
N LEU A 582 7.20 -8.18 -18.99
CA LEU A 582 7.77 -9.53 -18.94
C LEU A 582 6.72 -10.55 -19.38
N LEU A 583 7.14 -11.61 -20.05
CA LEU A 583 6.31 -12.80 -20.25
C LEU A 583 6.69 -13.84 -19.21
N MET A 584 5.71 -14.19 -18.38
CA MET A 584 5.92 -15.07 -17.24
C MET A 584 4.83 -16.14 -17.20
N ARG A 585 5.14 -17.32 -16.64
CA ARG A 585 4.13 -18.34 -16.32
C ARG A 585 3.93 -18.40 -14.82
N PHE A 586 2.68 -18.50 -14.38
CA PHE A 586 2.33 -18.74 -12.99
C PHE A 586 1.58 -20.05 -12.85
N GLU A 587 2.02 -20.92 -11.94
CA GLU A 587 1.37 -22.20 -11.67
C GLU A 587 1.27 -22.42 -10.17
N PHE A 588 0.12 -22.93 -9.75
CA PHE A 588 -0.08 -23.36 -8.38
C PHE A 588 -0.05 -24.89 -8.35
N VAL A 589 0.99 -25.44 -7.73
CA VAL A 589 1.32 -26.87 -7.70
C VAL A 589 0.91 -27.49 -6.37
#